data_AF-A0A7V3IYI1-F1
#
_entry.id   AF-A0A7V3IYI1-F1
#
_cell.length_a   1.000
_cell.length_b   1.000
_cell.length_c   1.000
_cell.angle_alpha   90.00
_cell.angle_beta   90.00
_cell.angle_gamma   90.00
#
_symmetry.space_group_name_H-M   'P 1'
#
loop_
_entity.id
_entity.type
_entity.pdbx_description
1 polymer ?
#
loop_
_entity_poly.entity_id
_entity_poly.type
_entity_poly.pdbx_seq_one_letter_code
_entity_poly.pdbx_strand_id
1 'polypeptide(L)'
;MTTGESDAERRSFTSRTPVNHNPDTVAYRRGFVTRHQVSGWRFVMRRIAAGVALHDTRMLVEPLRTQSRAVLMGALILITALVGCLVFTLIRPNTSAANNAVLADRSTAALYVRVDDRLHPVLNLTSARLIVGRPVNPTTVKSSELDQFPRGNLLGIPGAPERMVQNTTKDADWTVCDAASGPSAGVTLIAGPPDSSGARADRLGRHDAVLAEDPTGVWLLWDGKR
;
A
#
# COMPACT_ATOMS: atom_id res chain seq x y z
N MET A 1 44.47 56.27 -11.50
CA MET A 1 44.39 56.83 -12.86
C MET A 1 43.85 55.72 -13.75
N THR A 2 42.54 55.68 -13.97
CA THR A 2 41.89 54.81 -14.96
C THR A 2 40.85 55.67 -15.66
N THR A 3 41.12 55.86 -16.94
CA THR A 3 40.52 56.78 -17.89
C THR A 3 39.04 56.48 -18.13
N GLY A 4 38.21 57.53 -18.10
CA GLY A 4 36.80 57.47 -18.46
C GLY A 4 36.65 57.32 -19.98
N GLU A 5 36.04 56.22 -20.39
CA GLU A 5 35.58 55.99 -21.75
C GLU A 5 34.27 56.75 -21.95
N SER A 6 34.28 57.76 -22.83
CA SER A 6 33.11 58.55 -23.17
C SER A 6 32.13 57.69 -23.97
N ASP A 7 31.03 57.31 -23.32
CA ASP A 7 29.92 56.56 -23.90
C ASP A 7 29.28 57.39 -25.02
N ALA A 8 29.55 57.02 -26.28
CA ALA A 8 28.98 57.69 -27.44
C ALA A 8 27.46 57.50 -27.45
N GLU A 9 26.73 58.60 -27.24
CA GLU A 9 25.27 58.60 -27.10
C GLU A 9 24.59 57.89 -28.28
N ARG A 10 23.99 56.72 -27.98
CA ARG A 10 23.34 55.86 -28.96
C ARG A 10 22.10 56.57 -29.51
N ARG A 11 22.20 57.12 -30.73
CA ARG A 11 21.06 57.76 -31.40
C ARG A 11 19.92 56.76 -31.56
N SER A 12 18.84 56.96 -30.81
CA SER A 12 17.63 56.14 -30.88
C SER A 12 16.59 56.80 -31.79
N PHE A 13 15.91 56.01 -32.60
CA PHE A 13 14.82 56.49 -33.44
C PHE A 13 13.49 56.22 -32.75
N THR A 14 12.75 57.30 -32.45
CA THR A 14 11.37 57.20 -31.95
C THR A 14 10.45 56.84 -33.11
N SER A 15 9.58 55.85 -32.89
CA SER A 15 8.56 55.47 -33.88
C SER A 15 7.64 56.66 -34.17
N ARG A 16 7.54 57.05 -35.44
CA ARG A 16 6.58 58.05 -35.93
C ARG A 16 5.69 57.41 -36.99
N THR A 17 4.40 57.70 -36.95
CA THR A 17 3.43 57.31 -37.98
C THR A 17 3.07 58.54 -38.81
N PRO A 18 3.66 58.72 -40.02
CA PRO A 18 3.34 59.85 -40.88
C PRO A 18 1.92 59.75 -41.44
N VAL A 19 1.32 60.90 -41.72
CA VAL A 19 0.02 60.98 -42.39
C VAL A 19 0.22 60.67 -43.87
N ASN A 20 -0.59 59.77 -44.43
CA ASN A 20 -0.55 59.43 -45.85
C ASN A 20 -1.52 60.33 -46.63
N HIS A 21 -1.01 61.11 -47.58
CA HIS A 21 -1.80 61.99 -48.47
C HIS A 21 -2.00 61.39 -49.89
N ASN A 22 -1.64 60.13 -50.10
CA ASN A 22 -1.80 59.47 -51.40
C ASN A 22 -3.28 59.17 -51.69
N PRO A 23 -3.80 59.47 -52.90
CA PRO A 23 -5.18 59.18 -53.28
C PRO A 23 -5.51 57.68 -53.30
N ASP A 24 -4.52 56.81 -53.55
CA ASP A 24 -4.68 55.36 -53.42
C ASP A 24 -4.47 54.93 -51.96
N THR A 25 -5.55 54.53 -51.30
CA THR A 25 -5.51 54.09 -49.90
C THR A 25 -5.24 52.59 -49.81
N VAL A 26 -4.19 52.22 -49.06
CA VAL A 26 -3.88 50.81 -48.79
C VAL A 26 -4.82 50.29 -47.71
N ALA A 27 -5.73 49.39 -48.08
CA ALA A 27 -6.60 48.70 -47.13
C ALA A 27 -5.80 47.63 -46.36
N TYR A 28 -5.28 47.98 -45.19
CA TYR A 28 -4.60 47.01 -44.31
C TYR A 28 -5.61 46.06 -43.67
N ARG A 29 -5.52 44.77 -44.01
CA ARG A 29 -6.26 43.70 -43.33
C ARG A 29 -5.64 43.45 -41.95
N ARG A 30 -6.14 44.13 -40.91
CA ARG A 30 -5.63 44.02 -39.53
C ARG A 30 -5.95 42.64 -38.93
N GLY A 31 -5.01 41.70 -39.04
CA GLY A 31 -5.11 40.37 -38.40
C GLY A 31 -4.03 40.08 -37.35
N PHE A 32 -3.00 40.91 -37.24
CA PHE A 32 -1.86 40.63 -36.35
C PHE A 32 -2.01 41.37 -35.02
N VAL A 33 -2.01 40.59 -33.93
CA VAL A 33 -2.02 41.13 -32.57
C VAL A 33 -0.57 41.43 -32.16
N THR A 34 -0.27 42.69 -31.88
CA THR A 34 1.09 43.09 -31.47
C THR A 34 1.32 42.87 -29.98
N ARG A 35 2.58 42.72 -29.55
CA ARG A 35 2.95 42.60 -28.13
C ARG A 35 2.38 43.76 -27.29
N HIS A 36 2.39 44.98 -27.84
CA HIS A 36 1.85 46.17 -27.18
C HIS A 36 0.32 46.09 -27.02
N GLN A 37 -0.40 45.57 -28.02
CA GLN A 37 -1.84 45.33 -27.92
C GLN A 37 -2.16 44.28 -26.85
N VAL A 38 -1.43 43.16 -26.79
CA VAL A 38 -1.63 42.14 -25.72
C VAL A 38 -1.33 42.72 -24.35
N SER A 39 -0.26 43.51 -24.20
CA SER A 39 0.07 44.13 -22.91
C SER A 39 -0.97 45.16 -22.49
N GLY A 40 -1.47 45.97 -23.43
CA GLY A 40 -2.52 46.95 -23.19
C GLY A 40 -3.83 46.27 -22.79
N TRP A 41 -4.24 45.23 -23.52
CA TRP A 41 -5.43 44.44 -23.21
C TRP A 41 -5.34 43.80 -21.81
N ARG A 42 -4.21 43.14 -21.49
CA ARG A 42 -3.98 42.58 -20.14
C ARG A 42 -4.02 43.65 -19.05
N PHE A 43 -3.51 44.85 -19.31
CA PHE A 43 -3.56 45.95 -18.36
C PHE A 43 -5.01 46.43 -18.13
N VAL A 44 -5.78 46.65 -19.20
CA VAL A 44 -7.18 47.06 -19.12
C VAL A 44 -8.00 46.02 -18.36
N MET A 45 -7.86 44.74 -18.69
CA MET A 45 -8.58 43.66 -18.01
C MET A 45 -8.24 43.58 -16.51
N ARG A 46 -6.95 43.78 -16.14
CA ARG A 46 -6.55 43.86 -14.73
C ARG A 46 -7.17 45.04 -14.01
N ARG A 47 -7.16 46.23 -14.63
CA ARG A 47 -7.74 47.43 -14.03
C ARG A 47 -9.25 47.30 -13.81
N ILE A 48 -9.97 46.67 -14.75
CA ILE A 48 -11.40 46.37 -14.60
C ILE A 48 -11.61 45.39 -13.43
N ALA A 49 -10.83 44.32 -13.36
CA ALA A 49 -10.92 43.34 -12.26
C ALA A 49 -10.63 43.98 -10.89
N ALA A 50 -9.62 44.84 -10.79
CA ALA A 50 -9.32 45.59 -9.57
C ALA A 50 -10.45 46.58 -9.21
N GLY A 51 -11.03 47.27 -10.19
CA GLY A 51 -12.15 48.17 -9.97
C GLY A 51 -13.40 47.48 -9.44
N VAL A 52 -13.68 46.24 -9.86
CA VAL A 52 -14.83 45.46 -9.37
C VAL A 52 -14.54 44.79 -8.02
N ALA A 53 -13.34 44.20 -7.86
CA ALA A 53 -13.02 43.44 -6.66
C ALA A 53 -12.57 44.30 -5.47
N LEU A 54 -11.83 45.40 -5.73
CA LEU A 54 -11.24 46.26 -4.71
C LEU A 54 -11.88 47.66 -4.67
N HIS A 55 -12.78 48.01 -5.59
CA HIS A 55 -13.36 49.36 -5.73
C HIS A 55 -12.31 50.48 -5.90
N ASP A 56 -11.08 50.13 -6.29
CA ASP A 56 -9.99 51.06 -6.55
C ASP A 56 -9.30 50.72 -7.88
N THR A 57 -9.02 51.74 -8.69
CA THR A 57 -8.37 51.61 -10.00
C THR A 57 -6.99 52.25 -10.06
N ARG A 58 -6.47 52.75 -8.93
CA ARG A 58 -5.16 53.41 -8.86
C ARG A 58 -3.98 52.44 -8.99
N MET A 59 -4.21 51.12 -8.85
CA MET A 59 -3.22 50.03 -9.06
C MET A 59 -1.88 50.22 -8.32
N LEU A 60 -1.86 50.87 -7.14
CA LEU A 60 -0.61 51.04 -6.37
C LEU A 60 -0.06 49.68 -5.87
N VAL A 61 -0.96 48.76 -5.51
CA VAL A 61 -0.63 47.40 -5.08
C VAL A 61 -1.60 46.45 -5.78
N GLU A 62 -1.09 45.30 -6.23
CA GLU A 62 -1.86 44.36 -7.06
C GLU A 62 -2.01 42.98 -6.36
N PRO A 63 -2.84 42.87 -5.31
CA PRO A 63 -2.93 41.66 -4.48
C PRO A 63 -3.42 40.41 -5.24
N LEU A 64 -4.29 40.61 -6.24
CA LEU A 64 -4.77 39.52 -7.11
C LEU A 64 -3.64 38.92 -7.97
N ARG A 65 -2.64 39.74 -8.33
CA ARG A 65 -1.49 39.29 -9.12
C ARG A 65 -0.49 38.50 -8.28
N THR A 66 -0.27 38.89 -7.03
CA THR A 66 0.60 38.11 -6.13
C THR A 66 -0.04 36.78 -5.79
N GLN A 67 -1.34 36.74 -5.51
CA GLN A 67 -2.07 35.49 -5.24
C GLN A 67 -2.08 34.54 -6.44
N SER A 68 -2.44 35.03 -7.65
CA SER A 68 -2.43 34.19 -8.86
C SER A 68 -1.02 33.67 -9.22
N ARG A 69 0.02 34.49 -9.04
CA ARG A 69 1.41 34.05 -9.23
C ARG A 69 1.85 33.03 -8.19
N ALA A 70 1.43 33.18 -6.93
CA ALA A 70 1.72 32.20 -5.88
C ALA A 70 1.07 30.85 -6.19
N VAL A 71 -0.20 30.84 -6.62
CA VAL A 71 -0.90 29.61 -7.05
C VAL A 71 -0.21 28.99 -8.27
N LEU A 72 0.17 29.79 -9.26
CA LEU A 72 0.88 29.31 -10.45
C LEU A 72 2.23 28.66 -10.07
N MET A 73 3.01 29.30 -9.19
CA MET A 73 4.27 28.75 -8.71
C MET A 73 4.06 27.46 -7.91
N GLY A 74 3.05 27.41 -7.03
CA GLY A 74 2.67 26.20 -6.31
C GLY A 74 2.31 25.05 -7.26
N ALA A 75 1.53 25.33 -8.30
CA ALA A 75 1.17 24.35 -9.32
C ALA A 75 2.40 23.81 -10.07
N LEU A 76 3.35 24.69 -10.44
CA LEU A 76 4.59 24.26 -11.10
C LEU A 76 5.46 23.39 -10.20
N ILE A 77 5.57 23.71 -8.91
CA ILE A 77 6.30 22.90 -7.93
C ILE A 77 5.63 21.53 -7.77
N LEU A 78 4.29 21.50 -7.64
CA LEU A 78 3.52 20.26 -7.52
C LEU A 78 3.75 19.36 -8.74
N ILE A 79 3.62 19.90 -9.96
CA ILE A 79 3.85 19.15 -11.20
C ILE A 79 5.28 18.61 -11.24
N THR A 80 6.27 19.42 -10.87
CA THR A 80 7.67 19.01 -10.84
C THR A 80 7.91 17.88 -9.83
N ALA A 81 7.31 17.96 -8.64
CA ALA A 81 7.39 16.91 -7.62
C ALA A 81 6.71 15.61 -8.08
N LEU A 82 5.55 15.70 -8.72
CA LEU A 82 4.85 14.53 -9.28
C LEU A 82 5.68 13.86 -10.37
N VAL A 83 6.27 14.63 -11.29
CA VAL A 83 7.18 14.11 -12.31
C VAL A 83 8.40 13.46 -11.67
N GLY A 84 8.99 14.08 -10.64
CA GLY A 84 10.11 13.51 -9.88
C GLY A 84 9.76 12.18 -9.23
N CYS A 85 8.58 12.07 -8.60
CA CYS A 85 8.10 10.83 -7.99
C CYS A 85 7.86 9.74 -9.05
N LEU A 86 7.25 10.11 -10.18
CA LEU A 86 7.03 9.19 -11.31
C LEU A 86 8.36 8.63 -11.82
N VAL A 87 9.35 9.48 -12.08
CA VAL A 87 10.68 9.04 -12.54
C VAL A 87 11.37 8.18 -11.47
N PHE A 88 11.29 8.56 -10.20
CA PHE A 88 11.89 7.79 -9.10
C PHE A 88 11.32 6.37 -9.01
N THR A 89 9.99 6.23 -9.12
CA THR A 89 9.33 4.92 -9.09
C THR A 89 9.65 4.03 -10.30
N LEU A 90 9.89 4.62 -11.48
CA LEU A 90 10.33 3.87 -12.66
C LEU A 90 11.78 3.37 -12.55
N ILE A 91 12.66 4.16 -11.92
CA ILE A 91 14.07 3.78 -11.73
C ILE A 91 14.22 2.72 -10.63
N ARG A 92 13.42 2.82 -9.56
CA ARG A 92 13.41 1.86 -8.44
C ARG A 92 12.00 1.30 -8.24
N PRO A 93 11.55 0.37 -9.10
CA PRO A 93 10.33 -0.35 -8.83
C PRO A 93 10.48 -1.09 -7.51
N ASN A 94 9.42 -1.10 -6.70
CA ASN A 94 9.47 -1.70 -5.37
C ASN A 94 9.62 -3.22 -5.50
N THR A 95 10.84 -3.74 -5.41
CA THR A 95 11.19 -5.16 -5.62
C THR A 95 10.85 -6.03 -4.41
N SER A 96 9.70 -5.80 -3.77
CA SER A 96 9.23 -6.66 -2.68
C SER A 96 9.03 -8.10 -3.14
N ALA A 97 8.83 -8.35 -4.44
CA ALA A 97 8.83 -9.70 -5.01
C ALA A 97 10.21 -10.36 -5.04
N ALA A 98 11.30 -9.60 -5.27
CA ALA A 98 12.63 -10.17 -5.44
C ALA A 98 13.31 -10.58 -4.12
N ASN A 99 13.01 -9.85 -3.03
CA ASN A 99 13.71 -10.03 -1.75
C ASN A 99 13.02 -10.99 -0.79
N ASN A 100 11.78 -11.42 -1.08
CA ASN A 100 10.99 -12.25 -0.19
C ASN A 100 10.87 -13.69 -0.68
N ALA A 101 11.07 -14.65 0.22
CA ALA A 101 11.04 -16.07 -0.10
C ALA A 101 9.61 -16.61 -0.28
N VAL A 102 8.61 -16.00 0.36
CA VAL A 102 7.20 -16.38 0.27
C VAL A 102 6.39 -15.19 -0.22
N LEU A 103 5.68 -15.39 -1.33
CA LEU A 103 4.86 -14.39 -1.99
C LEU A 103 3.40 -14.86 -2.01
N ALA A 104 2.48 -13.92 -1.83
CA ALA A 104 1.05 -14.13 -2.04
C ALA A 104 0.58 -13.24 -3.18
N ASP A 105 -0.15 -13.81 -4.12
CA ASP A 105 -0.83 -13.03 -5.14
C ASP A 105 -1.97 -12.22 -4.51
N ARG A 106 -1.98 -10.90 -4.73
CA ARG A 106 -2.98 -9.99 -4.17
C ARG A 106 -4.39 -10.26 -4.68
N SER A 107 -4.55 -10.72 -5.92
CA SER A 107 -5.87 -10.97 -6.52
C SER A 107 -6.46 -12.32 -6.15
N THR A 108 -5.64 -13.38 -6.16
CA THR A 108 -6.13 -14.76 -5.98
C THR A 108 -5.84 -15.33 -4.60
N ALA A 109 -5.03 -14.65 -3.78
CA ALA A 109 -4.46 -15.17 -2.54
C ALA A 109 -3.63 -16.45 -2.72
N ALA A 110 -3.28 -16.84 -3.96
CA ALA A 110 -2.43 -17.98 -4.22
C ALA A 110 -1.02 -17.77 -3.65
N LEU A 111 -0.48 -18.80 -3.02
CA LEU A 111 0.83 -18.77 -2.39
C LEU A 111 1.91 -19.30 -3.31
N TYR A 112 3.05 -18.62 -3.31
CA TYR A 112 4.23 -18.99 -4.07
C TYR A 112 5.45 -18.96 -3.15
N VAL A 113 6.35 -19.91 -3.35
CA VAL A 113 7.66 -19.94 -2.69
C VAL A 113 8.75 -19.86 -3.74
N ARG A 114 9.75 -19.03 -3.47
CA ARG A 114 10.95 -18.97 -4.30
C ARG A 114 11.93 -20.03 -3.81
N VAL A 115 12.25 -20.97 -4.70
CA VAL A 115 13.33 -21.94 -4.51
C VAL A 115 14.28 -21.74 -5.69
N ASP A 116 15.54 -21.47 -5.37
CA ASP A 116 16.55 -21.01 -6.33
C ASP A 116 16.08 -19.72 -7.05
N ASP A 117 15.92 -19.79 -8.38
CA ASP A 117 15.44 -18.71 -9.24
C ASP A 117 14.05 -18.95 -9.83
N ARG A 118 13.29 -19.94 -9.32
CA ARG A 118 11.94 -20.26 -9.79
C ARG A 118 10.89 -20.04 -8.72
N LEU A 119 9.70 -19.61 -9.15
CA LEU A 119 8.52 -19.54 -8.29
C LEU A 119 7.69 -20.81 -8.39
N HIS A 120 7.56 -21.50 -7.26
CA HIS A 120 6.74 -22.69 -7.13
C HIS A 120 5.42 -22.34 -6.45
N PRO A 121 4.26 -22.65 -7.06
CA PRO A 121 2.98 -22.52 -6.36
C PRO A 121 2.95 -23.50 -5.18
N VAL A 122 2.35 -23.08 -4.06
CA VAL A 122 2.30 -23.88 -2.83
C VAL A 122 0.87 -24.04 -2.34
N LEU A 123 0.52 -25.24 -1.90
CA LEU A 123 -0.82 -25.55 -1.38
C LEU A 123 -1.16 -24.77 -0.10
N ASN A 124 -0.21 -24.64 0.84
CA ASN A 124 -0.47 -24.13 2.19
C ASN A 124 0.69 -23.25 2.70
N LEU A 125 0.39 -22.28 3.57
CA LEU A 125 1.41 -21.43 4.21
C LEU A 125 2.39 -22.26 5.07
N THR A 126 1.89 -23.31 5.72
CA THR A 126 2.71 -24.24 6.51
C THR A 126 3.77 -24.91 5.63
N SER A 127 3.38 -25.39 4.46
CA SER A 127 4.33 -25.99 3.51
C SER A 127 5.35 -24.96 3.01
N ALA A 128 4.94 -23.72 2.73
CA ALA A 128 5.88 -22.66 2.35
C ALA A 128 6.91 -22.37 3.46
N ARG A 129 6.48 -22.29 4.72
CA ARG A 129 7.37 -22.10 5.88
C ARG A 129 8.33 -23.26 6.08
N LEU A 130 7.88 -24.50 5.86
CA LEU A 130 8.73 -25.69 5.92
C LEU A 130 9.80 -25.69 4.82
N ILE A 131 9.43 -25.34 3.59
CA ILE A 131 10.37 -25.24 2.45
C ILE A 131 11.44 -24.17 2.72
N VAL A 132 11.04 -23.01 3.27
CA VAL A 132 11.97 -21.92 3.58
C VAL A 132 12.75 -22.17 4.88
N GLY A 133 12.30 -23.09 5.73
CA GLY A 133 12.94 -23.45 7.00
C GLY A 133 12.80 -22.40 8.12
N ARG A 134 11.89 -21.43 7.98
CA ARG A 134 11.67 -20.37 8.99
C ARG A 134 10.23 -19.84 8.97
N PRO A 135 9.74 -19.29 10.11
CA PRO A 135 8.36 -18.78 10.22
C PRO A 135 8.20 -17.42 9.52
N VAL A 136 8.16 -17.44 8.20
CA VAL A 136 7.97 -16.24 7.36
C VAL A 136 6.50 -16.00 7.07
N ASN A 137 6.11 -14.74 7.00
CA ASN A 137 4.80 -14.32 6.53
C ASN A 137 4.84 -14.00 5.03
N PRO A 138 3.79 -14.33 4.28
CA PRO A 138 3.75 -14.10 2.85
C PRO A 138 3.71 -12.59 2.56
N THR A 139 4.47 -12.17 1.55
CA THR A 139 4.43 -10.78 1.07
C THR A 139 3.44 -10.65 -0.08
N THR A 140 2.51 -9.70 0.02
CA THR A 140 1.45 -9.52 -0.99
C THR A 140 1.92 -8.70 -2.19
N VAL A 141 2.00 -9.35 -3.35
CA VAL A 141 2.48 -8.76 -4.61
C VAL A 141 1.40 -8.84 -5.69
N LYS A 142 1.57 -8.05 -6.76
CA LYS A 142 0.69 -8.11 -7.93
C LYS A 142 1.04 -9.34 -8.77
N SER A 143 0.07 -9.91 -9.48
CA SER A 143 0.31 -11.06 -10.37
C SER A 143 1.34 -10.76 -11.46
N SER A 144 1.38 -9.52 -11.97
CA SER A 144 2.38 -9.07 -12.94
C SER A 144 3.83 -9.10 -12.45
N GLU A 145 4.05 -9.08 -11.13
CA GLU A 145 5.38 -9.27 -10.53
C GLU A 145 5.75 -10.75 -10.45
N LEU A 146 4.76 -11.62 -10.23
CA LEU A 146 4.96 -13.06 -10.19
C LEU A 146 5.28 -13.63 -11.57
N ASP A 147 4.67 -13.08 -12.63
CA ASP A 147 4.89 -13.51 -14.01
C ASP A 147 6.29 -13.17 -14.55
N GLN A 148 7.07 -12.32 -13.85
CA GLN A 148 8.47 -12.03 -14.20
C GLN A 148 9.42 -13.19 -13.85
N PHE A 149 9.00 -14.12 -13.00
CA PHE A 149 9.81 -15.26 -12.59
C PHE A 149 9.40 -16.54 -13.33
N PRO A 150 10.36 -17.42 -13.67
CA PRO A 150 10.03 -18.73 -14.24
C PRO A 150 9.22 -19.56 -13.24
N ARG A 151 8.10 -20.13 -13.71
CA ARG A 151 7.24 -20.99 -12.88
C ARG A 151 7.82 -22.39 -12.72
N GLY A 152 7.74 -22.93 -11.50
CA GLY A 152 8.06 -24.30 -11.15
C GLY A 152 6.79 -25.14 -10.91
N ASN A 153 7.00 -26.39 -10.51
CA ASN A 153 5.91 -27.31 -10.19
C ASN A 153 5.21 -26.93 -8.87
N LEU A 154 3.96 -27.37 -8.73
CA LEU A 154 3.20 -27.25 -7.49
C LEU A 154 3.88 -28.05 -6.36
N LEU A 155 4.06 -27.40 -5.22
CA LEU A 155 4.64 -27.98 -4.02
C LEU A 155 3.66 -27.93 -2.85
N GLY A 156 3.89 -28.78 -1.85
CA GLY A 156 3.21 -28.71 -0.57
C GLY A 156 2.64 -30.03 -0.10
N ILE A 157 2.15 -30.02 1.14
CA ILE A 157 1.58 -31.18 1.82
C ILE A 157 0.06 -31.00 1.84
N PRO A 158 -0.71 -31.86 1.14
CA PRO A 158 -2.17 -31.82 1.18
C PRO A 158 -2.68 -31.97 2.62
N GLY A 159 -3.70 -31.17 2.99
CA GLY A 159 -4.31 -31.22 4.33
C GLY A 159 -3.48 -30.61 5.46
N ALA A 160 -2.33 -30.00 5.17
CA ALA A 160 -1.60 -29.26 6.19
C ALA A 160 -2.43 -28.06 6.71
N PRO A 161 -2.33 -27.74 8.00
CA PRO A 161 -3.11 -26.64 8.58
C PRO A 161 -2.68 -25.30 7.99
N GLU A 162 -3.62 -24.37 7.82
CA GLU A 162 -3.30 -22.98 7.42
C GLU A 162 -2.90 -22.12 8.61
N ARG A 163 -3.49 -22.39 9.79
CA ARG A 163 -3.31 -21.61 11.01
C ARG A 163 -2.59 -22.44 12.06
N MET A 164 -1.40 -21.99 12.44
CA MET A 164 -0.56 -22.61 13.48
C MET A 164 -0.47 -21.71 14.71
N VAL A 165 -1.62 -21.39 15.32
CA VAL A 165 -1.65 -20.63 16.58
C VAL A 165 -1.47 -21.61 17.73
N GLN A 166 -0.46 -21.38 18.56
CA GLN A 166 -0.21 -22.17 19.76
C GLN A 166 -1.06 -21.64 20.92
N ASN A 167 -1.52 -22.54 21.77
CA ASN A 167 -2.03 -22.13 23.08
C ASN A 167 -0.87 -21.57 23.92
N THR A 168 -1.16 -20.57 24.75
CA THR A 168 -0.16 -19.94 25.63
C THR A 168 0.03 -20.70 26.93
N THR A 169 -0.93 -21.55 27.32
CA THR A 169 -0.84 -22.44 28.47
C THR A 169 0.37 -23.38 28.34
N LYS A 170 1.11 -23.54 29.43
CA LYS A 170 2.31 -24.40 29.50
C LYS A 170 2.06 -25.72 30.24
N ASP A 171 0.94 -25.82 30.94
CA ASP A 171 0.52 -27.04 31.61
C ASP A 171 0.12 -28.10 30.59
N ALA A 172 0.54 -29.34 30.84
CA ALA A 172 0.31 -30.48 29.97
C ALA A 172 -0.90 -31.29 30.47
N ASP A 173 -2.08 -30.70 30.44
CA ASP A 173 -3.31 -31.34 30.87
C ASP A 173 -3.91 -32.18 29.73
N TRP A 174 -3.82 -33.50 29.87
CA TRP A 174 -4.44 -34.46 28.96
C TRP A 174 -5.36 -35.38 29.76
N THR A 175 -6.64 -35.41 29.40
CA THR A 175 -7.63 -36.28 30.03
C THR A 175 -8.28 -37.18 28.99
N VAL A 176 -8.37 -38.47 29.28
CA VAL A 176 -9.11 -39.45 28.47
C VAL A 176 -10.34 -39.86 29.26
N CYS A 177 -11.52 -39.63 28.70
CA CYS A 177 -12.79 -40.03 29.28
C CYS A 177 -13.34 -41.22 28.48
N ASP A 178 -13.73 -42.28 29.17
CA ASP A 178 -14.48 -43.39 28.58
C ASP A 178 -15.90 -43.41 29.15
N ALA A 179 -16.88 -43.27 28.26
CA ALA A 179 -18.29 -43.29 28.63
C ALA A 179 -18.93 -44.61 28.19
N ALA A 180 -19.26 -45.45 29.17
CA ALA A 180 -19.85 -46.77 28.93
C ALA A 180 -21.29 -46.73 28.37
N SER A 181 -22.01 -45.61 28.54
CA SER A 181 -23.41 -45.50 28.10
C SER A 181 -23.86 -44.04 27.91
N GLY A 182 -25.03 -43.86 27.29
CA GLY A 182 -25.66 -42.56 27.07
C GLY A 182 -25.29 -41.89 25.74
N PRO A 183 -25.71 -40.62 25.52
CA PRO A 183 -25.53 -39.90 24.25
C PRO A 183 -24.06 -39.65 23.88
N SER A 184 -23.18 -39.68 24.88
CA SER A 184 -21.73 -39.44 24.73
C SER A 184 -20.91 -40.73 24.83
N ALA A 185 -21.53 -41.90 24.64
CA ALA A 185 -20.84 -43.17 24.74
C ALA A 185 -19.63 -43.25 23.81
N GLY A 186 -18.51 -43.79 24.32
CA GLY A 186 -17.24 -43.87 23.63
C GLY A 186 -16.11 -43.09 24.31
N VAL A 187 -14.95 -43.06 23.65
CA VAL A 187 -13.72 -42.45 24.17
C VAL A 187 -13.60 -41.00 23.70
N THR A 188 -13.36 -40.09 24.64
CA THR A 188 -13.10 -38.67 24.38
C THR A 188 -11.73 -38.27 24.90
N LEU A 189 -10.96 -37.54 24.09
CA LEU A 189 -9.70 -36.90 24.49
C LEU A 189 -9.92 -35.41 24.72
N ILE A 190 -9.57 -34.94 25.91
CA ILE A 190 -9.61 -33.52 26.29
C ILE A 190 -8.17 -33.02 26.42
N ALA A 191 -7.84 -32.00 25.63
CA ALA A 191 -6.57 -31.29 25.69
C ALA A 191 -6.78 -29.95 26.41
N GLY A 192 -6.47 -29.91 27.71
CA GLY A 192 -6.72 -28.79 28.60
C GLY A 192 -7.34 -29.23 29.94
N PRO A 193 -7.42 -28.32 30.91
CA PRO A 193 -7.98 -28.63 32.23
C PRO A 193 -9.47 -28.97 32.09
N PRO A 194 -9.92 -30.14 32.59
CA PRO A 194 -11.34 -30.45 32.63
C PRO A 194 -12.06 -29.52 33.60
N ASP A 195 -13.29 -29.12 33.26
CA ASP A 195 -14.12 -28.34 34.17
C ASP A 195 -14.57 -29.20 35.35
N SER A 196 -14.09 -28.86 36.55
CA SER A 196 -14.43 -29.54 37.81
C SER A 196 -15.39 -28.72 38.68
N SER A 197 -15.99 -27.64 38.15
CA SER A 197 -16.89 -26.77 38.92
C SER A 197 -18.31 -27.30 39.10
N GLY A 198 -18.67 -28.39 38.40
CA GLY A 198 -19.98 -29.03 38.47
C GLY A 198 -20.01 -30.33 39.29
N ALA A 199 -21.21 -30.76 39.72
CA ALA A 199 -21.42 -31.95 40.55
C ALA A 199 -21.42 -33.30 39.79
N ARG A 200 -21.04 -33.32 38.50
CA ARG A 200 -21.22 -34.50 37.63
C ARG A 200 -19.97 -35.38 37.49
N ALA A 201 -18.78 -34.84 37.75
CA ALA A 201 -17.53 -35.57 37.64
C ALA A 201 -16.53 -35.01 38.67
N ASP A 202 -15.90 -35.90 39.43
CA ASP A 202 -14.85 -35.57 40.38
C ASP A 202 -13.84 -36.72 40.43
N ARG A 203 -12.72 -36.51 41.11
CA ARG A 203 -11.73 -37.56 41.37
C ARG A 203 -12.38 -38.69 42.16
N LEU A 204 -12.08 -39.92 41.76
CA LEU A 204 -12.51 -41.13 42.46
C LEU A 204 -12.03 -41.08 43.92
N GLY A 205 -12.94 -41.30 44.88
CA GLY A 205 -12.62 -41.30 46.30
C GLY A 205 -11.69 -42.46 46.68
N ARG A 206 -10.99 -42.35 47.81
CA ARG A 206 -10.05 -43.40 48.28
C ARG A 206 -10.73 -44.75 48.55
N HIS A 207 -12.04 -44.76 48.75
CA HIS A 207 -12.83 -45.94 49.06
C HIS A 207 -13.75 -46.36 47.90
N ASP A 208 -13.66 -45.69 46.76
CA ASP A 208 -14.46 -45.98 45.57
C ASP A 208 -13.60 -46.69 44.54
N ALA A 209 -14.12 -47.71 43.89
CA ALA A 209 -13.44 -48.43 42.82
C ALA A 209 -14.40 -48.67 41.65
N VAL A 210 -13.87 -48.72 40.44
CA VAL A 210 -14.65 -49.01 39.22
C VAL A 210 -14.19 -50.34 38.66
N LEU A 211 -15.13 -51.27 38.49
CA LEU A 211 -14.89 -52.51 37.78
C LEU A 211 -14.93 -52.23 36.27
N ALA A 212 -13.87 -52.60 35.57
CA ALA A 212 -13.77 -52.46 34.12
C ALA A 212 -13.51 -53.83 33.49
N GLU A 213 -14.08 -54.07 32.32
CA GLU A 213 -13.86 -55.29 31.56
C GLU A 213 -13.33 -54.91 30.18
N ASP A 214 -12.26 -55.58 29.76
CA ASP A 214 -11.75 -55.53 28.41
C ASP A 214 -11.67 -56.95 27.82
N PRO A 215 -11.35 -57.12 26.52
CA PRO A 215 -11.28 -58.45 25.92
C PRO A 215 -10.25 -59.41 26.55
N THR A 216 -9.36 -58.92 27.41
CA THR A 216 -8.29 -59.69 28.05
C THR A 216 -8.62 -60.11 29.49
N GLY A 217 -9.58 -59.44 30.12
CA GLY A 217 -10.04 -59.79 31.46
C GLY A 217 -10.79 -58.69 32.17
N VAL A 218 -11.05 -58.94 33.45
CA VAL A 218 -11.73 -58.02 34.36
C VAL A 218 -10.69 -57.35 35.26
N TRP A 219 -10.75 -56.03 35.33
CA TRP A 219 -9.81 -55.15 36.01
C TRP A 219 -10.52 -54.29 37.07
N LEU A 220 -9.77 -53.88 38.09
CA LEU A 220 -10.27 -52.99 39.13
C LEU A 220 -9.51 -51.66 39.08
N LEU A 221 -10.19 -50.60 38.66
CA LEU A 221 -9.63 -49.26 38.65
C LEU A 221 -9.74 -48.64 40.04
N TRP A 222 -8.60 -48.47 40.71
CA TRP A 222 -8.53 -47.92 42.06
C TRP A 222 -7.19 -47.24 42.32
N ASP A 223 -7.21 -46.09 42.98
CA ASP A 223 -6.03 -45.33 43.42
C ASP A 223 -4.93 -45.15 42.35
N GLY A 224 -5.35 -44.83 41.12
CA GLY A 224 -4.45 -44.62 39.97
C GLY A 224 -3.84 -45.90 39.38
N LYS A 225 -4.38 -47.07 39.73
CA LYS A 225 -3.96 -48.38 39.22
C LYS A 225 -5.13 -49.11 38.57
N ARG A 226 -4.81 -50.12 37.75
CA ARG A 226 -5.74 -51.08 37.14
C ARG A 226 -5.26 -52.49 37.40
#